data_AF-A0A3M1CF61-F1
#
_entry.id   AF-A0A3M1CF61-F1
#
_cell.length_a   1.000
_cell.length_b   1.000
_cell.length_c   1.000
_cell.angle_alpha   90.00
_cell.angle_beta   90.00
_cell.angle_gamma   90.00
#
_symmetry.space_group_name_H-M   'P 1'
#
loop_
_entity.id
_entity.type
_entity.pdbx_description
1 polymer ?
#
loop_
_entity_poly.entity_id
_entity_poly.type
_entity_poly.pdbx_seq_one_letter_code
_entity_poly.pdbx_strand_id
1 'polypeptide(L)'
;MINDEDDFFDDFDDFEEDNEFDELITRFENFVYKGEYYFFDSQDILDIIDYYMEWMDKEMVTKAIEIGLSNFPDSPEILLKKAEFLAKQNYTLDALKILNELEPRLRGNPDFYLKKGDVYAEMGLSEQAINEYKKLLHTDYSKELVY
;
A
#
# COMPACT_ATOMS: atom_id res chain seq x y z
N MET A 1 -34.29 -34.63 -12.02
CA MET A 1 -34.41 -33.31 -11.38
C MET A 1 -33.24 -33.20 -10.44
N ILE A 2 -32.12 -32.70 -10.96
CA ILE A 2 -31.01 -32.19 -10.18
C ILE A 2 -31.21 -30.68 -10.24
N ASN A 3 -31.31 -30.02 -9.10
CA ASN A 3 -31.39 -28.57 -9.02
C ASN A 3 -30.02 -28.01 -9.41
N ASP A 4 -29.93 -27.46 -10.62
CA ASP A 4 -28.82 -26.64 -11.08
C ASP A 4 -29.10 -25.17 -10.73
N GLU A 5 -29.22 -24.85 -9.43
CA GLU A 5 -29.49 -23.48 -8.93
C GLU A 5 -28.41 -22.98 -7.95
N ASP A 6 -27.24 -23.62 -7.86
CA ASP A 6 -26.21 -23.25 -6.86
C ASP A 6 -24.90 -22.69 -7.45
N ASP A 7 -24.82 -22.37 -8.76
CA ASP A 7 -23.59 -21.82 -9.40
C ASP A 7 -23.76 -20.37 -9.94
N PHE A 8 -24.84 -19.65 -9.60
CA PHE A 8 -25.10 -18.29 -10.11
C PHE A 8 -24.73 -17.16 -9.11
N PHE A 9 -24.14 -17.49 -7.97
CA PHE A 9 -23.91 -16.52 -6.89
C PHE A 9 -22.46 -16.04 -6.72
N ASP A 10 -21.45 -16.72 -7.30
CA ASP A 10 -20.04 -16.28 -7.17
C ASP A 10 -19.68 -15.09 -8.07
N ASP A 11 -20.30 -14.95 -9.25
CA ASP A 11 -20.03 -13.82 -10.17
C ASP A 11 -20.67 -12.50 -9.70
N PHE A 12 -21.62 -12.52 -8.76
CA PHE A 12 -22.35 -11.30 -8.38
C PHE A 12 -21.57 -10.42 -7.38
N ASP A 13 -20.77 -11.05 -6.52
CA ASP A 13 -19.95 -10.34 -5.53
C ASP A 13 -18.76 -9.60 -6.20
N ASP A 14 -18.08 -10.22 -7.17
CA ASP A 14 -16.96 -9.61 -7.92
C ASP A 14 -17.40 -8.34 -8.70
N PHE A 15 -18.62 -8.32 -9.24
CA PHE A 15 -19.16 -7.15 -9.96
C PHE A 15 -19.57 -5.99 -9.02
N GLU A 16 -19.90 -6.26 -7.76
CA GLU A 16 -20.21 -5.20 -6.79
C GLU A 16 -18.94 -4.58 -6.20
N GLU A 17 -17.89 -5.35 -5.92
CA GLU A 17 -16.59 -4.85 -5.43
C GLU A 17 -15.88 -3.94 -6.46
N ASP A 18 -15.83 -4.34 -7.74
CA ASP A 18 -15.24 -3.52 -8.81
C ASP A 18 -15.95 -2.15 -8.93
N ASN A 19 -17.26 -2.11 -8.67
CA ASN A 19 -18.05 -0.88 -8.74
C ASN A 19 -17.79 0.05 -7.55
N GLU A 20 -17.65 -0.49 -6.34
CA GLU A 20 -17.32 0.32 -5.16
C GLU A 20 -15.95 0.97 -5.28
N PHE A 21 -14.97 0.23 -5.80
CA PHE A 21 -13.63 0.76 -6.03
C PHE A 21 -13.58 1.82 -7.14
N ASP A 22 -14.26 1.60 -8.27
CA ASP A 22 -14.40 2.63 -9.32
C ASP A 22 -15.07 3.91 -8.77
N GLU A 23 -16.05 3.75 -7.87
CA GLU A 23 -16.68 4.88 -7.20
C GLU A 23 -15.69 5.60 -6.27
N LEU A 24 -14.87 4.88 -5.51
CA LEU A 24 -13.82 5.43 -4.65
C LEU A 24 -12.84 6.30 -5.47
N ILE A 25 -12.34 5.78 -6.59
CA ILE A 25 -11.45 6.53 -7.49
C ILE A 25 -12.16 7.78 -8.04
N THR A 26 -13.41 7.65 -8.48
CA THR A 26 -14.20 8.78 -8.98
C THR A 26 -14.40 9.87 -7.92
N ARG A 27 -14.69 9.49 -6.67
CA ARG A 27 -14.83 10.43 -5.54
C ARG A 27 -13.51 11.14 -5.26
N PHE A 28 -12.39 10.42 -5.30
CA PHE A 28 -11.06 11.01 -5.10
C PHE A 28 -10.70 12.02 -6.20
N GLU A 29 -10.98 11.70 -7.46
CA GLU A 29 -10.76 12.63 -8.57
C GLU A 29 -11.62 13.88 -8.47
N ASN A 30 -12.90 13.73 -8.11
CA ASN A 30 -13.79 14.87 -7.87
C ASN A 30 -13.30 15.73 -6.70
N PHE A 31 -12.83 15.11 -5.62
CA PHE A 31 -12.22 15.82 -4.50
C PHE A 31 -11.02 16.67 -4.96
N VAL A 32 -10.09 16.06 -5.69
CA VAL A 32 -8.85 16.70 -6.15
C VAL A 32 -9.10 17.80 -7.17
N TYR A 33 -9.93 17.54 -8.19
CA TYR A 33 -10.05 18.42 -9.35
C TYR A 33 -11.23 19.38 -9.29
N LYS A 34 -12.31 19.02 -8.58
CA LYS A 34 -13.54 19.82 -8.49
C LYS A 34 -13.70 20.49 -7.13
N GLY A 35 -12.88 20.12 -6.14
CA GLY A 35 -12.98 20.64 -4.78
C GLY A 35 -14.25 20.18 -4.06
N GLU A 36 -14.83 19.07 -4.51
CA GLU A 36 -15.96 18.44 -3.84
C GLU A 36 -15.49 17.81 -2.52
N TYR A 37 -16.31 17.86 -1.48
CA TYR A 37 -15.92 17.33 -0.17
C TYR A 37 -16.41 15.89 -0.03
N TYR A 38 -15.45 14.98 0.19
CA TYR A 38 -15.69 13.57 0.47
C TYR A 38 -14.91 13.18 1.74
N PHE A 39 -15.45 12.21 2.48
CA PHE A 39 -14.73 11.58 3.57
C PHE A 39 -14.04 10.33 3.02
N PHE A 40 -12.75 10.19 3.32
CA PHE A 40 -11.97 9.00 3.04
C PHE A 40 -11.42 8.50 4.37
N ASP A 41 -11.65 7.24 4.68
CA ASP A 41 -10.99 6.61 5.82
C ASP A 41 -9.52 6.26 5.48
N SER A 42 -8.82 5.60 6.40
CA SER A 42 -7.42 5.26 6.17
C SER A 42 -7.26 4.17 5.11
N GLN A 43 -8.21 3.25 4.99
CA GLN A 43 -8.15 2.14 4.04
C GLN A 43 -8.41 2.66 2.62
N ASP A 44 -9.45 3.49 2.45
CA ASP A 44 -9.74 4.22 1.21
C ASP A 44 -8.46 4.89 0.63
N ILE A 45 -7.73 5.60 1.49
CA ILE A 45 -6.50 6.29 1.10
C ILE A 45 -5.39 5.31 0.69
N LEU A 46 -5.23 4.19 1.39
CA LEU A 46 -4.23 3.18 1.04
C LEU A 46 -4.53 2.56 -0.32
N ASP A 47 -5.79 2.24 -0.58
CA ASP A 47 -6.24 1.65 -1.85
C ASP A 47 -6.08 2.63 -3.01
N ILE A 48 -6.40 3.92 -2.79
CA ILE A 48 -6.15 5.00 -3.75
C ILE A 48 -4.64 5.15 -4.03
N ILE A 49 -3.78 5.10 -3.00
CA ILE A 49 -2.33 5.19 -3.20
C ILE A 49 -1.84 4.04 -4.06
N ASP A 50 -2.27 2.81 -3.77
CA ASP A 50 -1.86 1.62 -4.50
C ASP A 50 -2.31 1.67 -5.95
N TYR A 51 -3.56 2.04 -6.20
CA TYR A 51 -4.07 2.27 -7.54
C TYR A 51 -3.16 3.18 -8.36
N TYR A 52 -2.92 4.40 -7.89
CA TYR A 52 -2.13 5.35 -8.68
C TYR A 52 -0.64 5.00 -8.72
N MET A 53 -0.13 4.22 -7.77
CA MET A 53 1.23 3.65 -7.84
C MET A 53 1.35 2.62 -8.97
N GLU A 54 0.35 1.75 -9.15
CA GLU A 54 0.29 0.78 -10.26
C GLU A 54 0.23 1.47 -11.62
N TRP A 55 -0.58 2.53 -11.73
CA TRP A 55 -0.68 3.34 -12.94
C TRP A 55 0.48 4.32 -13.16
N MET A 56 1.45 4.36 -12.23
CA MET A 56 2.60 5.28 -12.25
C MET A 56 2.21 6.77 -12.30
N ASP A 57 1.02 7.13 -11.82
CA ASP A 57 0.57 8.52 -11.73
C ASP A 57 1.13 9.19 -10.47
N LYS A 58 2.32 9.76 -10.61
CA LYS A 58 3.06 10.38 -9.51
C LYS A 58 2.31 11.55 -8.87
N GLU A 59 1.53 12.29 -9.65
CA GLU A 59 0.81 13.45 -9.13
C GLU A 59 -0.31 12.96 -8.19
N MET A 60 -1.08 11.97 -8.63
CA MET A 60 -2.18 11.43 -7.83
C MET A 60 -1.69 10.67 -6.60
N VAL A 61 -0.60 9.89 -6.70
CA VAL A 61 0.02 9.26 -5.52
C VAL A 61 0.46 10.31 -4.50
N THR A 62 1.10 11.40 -4.95
CA THR A 62 1.56 12.47 -4.05
C THR A 62 0.38 13.12 -3.33
N LYS A 63 -0.70 13.44 -4.05
CA LYS A 63 -1.92 14.00 -3.46
C LYS A 63 -2.55 13.05 -2.45
N ALA A 64 -2.67 11.76 -2.77
CA ALA A 64 -3.27 10.77 -1.88
C ALA A 64 -2.46 10.62 -0.59
N ILE A 65 -1.12 10.59 -0.68
CA ILE A 65 -0.24 10.58 0.49
C ILE A 65 -0.38 11.87 1.32
N GLU A 66 -0.44 13.04 0.68
CA GLU A 66 -0.59 14.32 1.39
C GLU A 66 -1.91 14.40 2.15
N ILE A 67 -3.02 14.01 1.51
CA ILE A 67 -4.35 13.94 2.13
C ILE A 67 -4.34 12.93 3.28
N GLY A 68 -3.79 11.74 3.03
CA GLY A 68 -3.64 10.68 4.02
C GLY A 68 -2.90 11.13 5.27
N LEU A 69 -1.75 11.77 5.11
CA LEU A 69 -0.94 12.26 6.23
C LEU A 69 -1.50 13.54 6.87
N SER A 70 -2.35 14.30 6.18
CA SER A 70 -3.09 15.41 6.80
C SER A 70 -4.16 14.88 7.77
N ASN A 71 -4.84 13.79 7.41
CA ASN A 71 -5.92 13.21 8.23
C ASN A 71 -5.39 12.21 9.27
N PHE A 72 -4.35 11.45 8.92
CA PHE A 72 -3.74 10.40 9.72
C PHE A 72 -2.22 10.58 9.83
N PRO A 73 -1.72 11.64 10.50
CA PRO A 73 -0.30 12.02 10.48
C PRO A 73 0.69 10.93 10.94
N ASP A 74 0.24 10.05 11.83
CA ASP A 74 1.06 9.02 12.46
C ASP A 74 0.76 7.60 11.95
N SER A 75 -0.04 7.42 10.88
CA SER A 75 -0.34 6.09 10.32
C SER A 75 0.94 5.42 9.80
N PRO A 76 1.36 4.29 10.38
CA PRO A 76 2.50 3.54 9.88
C PRO A 76 2.32 3.04 8.44
N GLU A 77 1.10 2.68 8.06
CA GLU A 77 0.75 2.13 6.75
C GLU A 77 0.92 3.18 5.65
N ILE A 78 0.40 4.39 5.87
CA ILE A 78 0.54 5.50 4.91
C ILE A 78 2.01 5.94 4.83
N LEU A 79 2.73 5.98 5.96
CA LEU A 79 4.16 6.28 5.98
C LEU A 79 4.99 5.20 5.25
N LEU A 80 4.62 3.92 5.36
CA LEU A 80 5.22 2.83 4.59
C LEU A 80 5.01 3.02 3.09
N LYS A 81 3.78 3.31 2.64
CA LYS A 81 3.49 3.60 1.23
C LYS A 81 4.26 4.82 0.73
N LYS A 82 4.38 5.87 1.53
CA LYS A 82 5.22 7.04 1.22
C LYS A 82 6.70 6.66 1.05
N ALA A 83 7.25 5.83 1.92
CA ALA A 83 8.63 5.36 1.80
C ALA A 83 8.83 4.55 0.52
N GLU A 84 7.91 3.63 0.22
CA GLU A 84 7.93 2.83 -1.01
C GLU A 84 7.87 3.71 -2.26
N PHE A 85 6.95 4.68 -2.30
CA PHE A 85 6.84 5.63 -3.39
C PHE A 85 8.13 6.43 -3.60
N LEU A 86 8.73 6.95 -2.52
CA LEU A 86 10.00 7.68 -2.58
C LEU A 86 11.14 6.81 -3.14
N ALA A 87 11.21 5.54 -2.72
CA ALA A 87 12.19 4.58 -3.20
C ALA A 87 12.08 4.40 -4.73
N LYS A 88 10.87 4.11 -5.23
CA LYS A 88 10.57 4.00 -6.68
C LYS A 88 10.88 5.27 -7.48
N GLN A 89 10.87 6.43 -6.82
CA GLN A 89 11.28 7.71 -7.42
C GLN A 89 12.79 7.99 -7.33
N ASN A 90 13.60 7.04 -6.88
CA ASN A 90 15.04 7.14 -6.60
C ASN A 90 15.40 8.05 -5.41
N TYR A 91 14.45 8.41 -4.55
CA TYR A 91 14.68 9.13 -3.30
C TYR A 91 14.93 8.15 -2.13
N THR A 92 15.85 7.21 -2.32
CA THR A 92 16.09 6.09 -1.41
C THR A 92 16.57 6.51 -0.01
N LEU A 93 17.30 7.63 0.10
CA LEU A 93 17.72 8.18 1.40
C LEU A 93 16.54 8.70 2.23
N ASP A 94 15.58 9.36 1.59
CA ASP A 94 14.38 9.87 2.26
C ASP A 94 13.44 8.72 2.64
N ALA A 95 13.29 7.74 1.75
CA ALA A 95 12.58 6.49 2.05
C ALA A 95 13.18 5.78 3.27
N LEU A 96 14.51 5.61 3.30
CA LEU A 96 15.19 4.94 4.40
C LEU A 96 15.07 5.70 5.72
N LYS A 97 15.06 7.04 5.67
CA LYS A 97 14.83 7.87 6.86
C LYS A 97 13.46 7.57 7.48
N ILE A 98 12.40 7.56 6.68
CA ILE A 98 11.03 7.23 7.14
C ILE A 98 11.01 5.81 7.74
N LEU A 99 11.61 4.83 7.05
CA LEU A 99 11.62 3.44 7.54
C LEU A 99 12.38 3.30 8.86
N ASN A 100 13.49 4.02 9.06
CA ASN A 100 14.20 3.99 10.34
C ASN A 100 13.38 4.62 11.48
N GLU A 101 12.56 5.62 11.19
CA GLU A 101 11.63 6.21 12.18
C GLU A 101 10.49 5.24 12.53
N LEU A 102 10.03 4.42 11.57
CA LEU A 102 8.97 3.42 11.79
C LEU A 102 9.45 2.12 12.45
N GLU A 103 10.74 1.79 12.37
CA GLU A 103 11.30 0.51 12.84
C GLU A 103 10.93 0.14 14.30
N PRO A 104 10.91 1.07 15.28
CA PRO A 104 10.51 0.73 16.64
C PRO A 104 9.04 0.31 16.74
N ARG A 105 8.17 0.84 15.86
CA ARG A 105 6.71 0.60 15.85
C ARG A 105 6.34 -0.66 15.09
N LEU A 106 7.11 -0.99 14.06
CA LEU A 106 6.81 -2.07 13.10
C LEU A 106 7.72 -3.28 13.25
N ARG A 107 8.33 -3.47 14.43
CA ARG A 107 9.16 -4.65 14.69
C ARG A 107 8.32 -5.92 14.54
N GLY A 108 8.79 -6.85 13.70
CA GLY A 108 8.07 -8.09 13.40
C GLY A 108 7.04 -7.96 12.28
N ASN A 109 6.79 -6.76 11.75
CA ASN A 109 5.91 -6.56 10.60
C ASN A 109 6.65 -6.98 9.31
N PRO A 110 6.11 -7.93 8.53
CA PRO A 110 6.76 -8.41 7.30
C PRO A 110 6.84 -7.36 6.20
N ASP A 111 5.76 -6.60 5.95
CA ASP A 111 5.74 -5.56 4.94
C ASP A 111 6.82 -4.49 5.18
N PHE A 112 7.05 -4.13 6.45
CA PHE A 112 8.15 -3.25 6.84
C PHE A 112 9.53 -3.79 6.41
N TYR A 113 9.82 -5.06 6.70
CA TYR A 113 11.11 -5.66 6.36
C TYR A 113 11.29 -5.84 4.85
N LEU A 114 10.21 -6.14 4.13
CA LEU A 114 10.22 -6.23 2.67
C LEU A 114 10.59 -4.87 2.07
N LYS A 115 9.84 -3.81 2.41
CA LYS A 115 10.09 -2.45 1.92
C LYS A 115 11.47 -1.93 2.28
N LYS A 116 11.95 -2.19 3.50
CA LYS A 116 13.31 -1.78 3.91
C LYS A 116 14.41 -2.55 3.16
N GLY A 117 14.18 -3.83 2.91
CA GLY A 117 15.06 -4.64 2.06
C GLY A 117 15.11 -4.09 0.63
N ASP A 118 13.95 -3.76 0.05
CA ASP A 118 13.85 -3.22 -1.31
C ASP A 118 14.59 -1.89 -1.46
N VAL A 119 14.43 -0.98 -0.50
CA VAL A 119 15.18 0.28 -0.46
C VAL A 119 16.70 0.01 -0.42
N TYR A 120 17.16 -0.92 0.41
CA TYR A 120 18.59 -1.28 0.42
C TYR A 120 19.05 -1.90 -0.90
N ALA A 121 18.23 -2.72 -1.54
CA ALA A 121 18.54 -3.32 -2.83
C ALA A 121 18.67 -2.25 -3.93
N GLU A 122 17.74 -1.30 -3.98
CA GLU A 122 17.79 -0.15 -4.91
C GLU A 122 19.04 0.72 -4.68
N MET A 123 19.52 0.82 -3.45
CA MET A 123 20.78 1.52 -3.12
C MET A 123 22.05 0.72 -3.47
N GLY A 124 21.93 -0.52 -3.92
CA GLY A 124 23.08 -1.43 -4.14
C GLY A 124 23.71 -1.96 -2.85
N LEU A 125 23.00 -1.86 -1.72
CA LEU A 125 23.43 -2.29 -0.40
C LEU A 125 22.99 -3.73 -0.13
N SER A 126 23.52 -4.66 -0.92
CA SER A 126 23.03 -6.05 -0.98
C SER A 126 23.10 -6.79 0.36
N GLU A 127 24.12 -6.56 1.18
CA GLU A 127 24.24 -7.21 2.49
C GLU A 127 23.12 -6.76 3.44
N GLN A 128 22.82 -5.46 3.47
CA GLN A 128 21.74 -4.91 4.26
C GLN A 128 20.38 -5.40 3.77
N ALA A 129 20.15 -5.42 2.45
CA ALA A 129 18.92 -5.96 1.86
C ALA A 129 18.69 -7.42 2.28
N ILE A 130 19.71 -8.27 2.14
CA ILE A 130 19.65 -9.69 2.56
C ILE A 130 19.34 -9.81 4.05
N ASN A 131 19.93 -8.97 4.89
CA ASN A 131 19.68 -9.00 6.33
C ASN A 131 18.24 -8.63 6.68
N GLU A 132 17.65 -7.65 5.99
CA GLU A 132 16.23 -7.31 6.17
C GLU A 132 15.31 -8.43 5.67
N TYR A 133 15.55 -8.97 4.46
CA TYR A 133 14.73 -10.07 3.92
C TYR A 133 14.78 -11.34 4.79
N LYS A 134 15.93 -11.64 5.41
CA LYS A 134 16.03 -12.78 6.35
C LYS A 134 15.11 -12.64 7.55
N LYS A 135 14.78 -11.40 7.98
CA LYS A 135 13.83 -11.20 9.07
C LYS A 135 12.43 -11.68 8.69
N LEU A 136 12.06 -11.63 7.40
CA LEU A 136 10.79 -12.18 6.89
C LEU A 136 10.66 -13.68 7.16
N LEU A 137 11.73 -14.44 6.98
CA LEU A 137 11.75 -15.90 7.20
C LEU A 137 11.52 -16.29 8.67
N HIS A 138 11.61 -15.33 9.58
CA HIS A 138 11.38 -15.51 11.01
C HIS A 138 10.04 -14.90 11.47
N THR A 139 9.20 -14.44 10.53
CA THR A 139 7.84 -13.96 10.79
C THR A 139 6.79 -14.99 10.37
N ASP A 140 5.57 -14.93 10.92
CA ASP A 140 4.49 -15.88 10.61
C ASP A 140 4.10 -15.92 9.11
N TYR A 141 4.50 -14.91 8.33
CA TYR A 141 4.42 -14.89 6.85
C TYR A 141 5.10 -16.09 6.18
N SER A 142 6.12 -16.69 6.81
CA SER A 142 6.76 -17.89 6.27
C SER A 142 5.90 -19.15 6.39
N LYS A 143 4.81 -19.13 7.16
CA LYS A 143 3.91 -20.28 7.33
C LYS A 143 2.78 -20.33 6.29
N GLU A 144 2.40 -19.19 5.72
CA GLU A 144 1.35 -19.11 4.69
C GLU A 144 1.83 -19.57 3.31
N LEU A 145 3.12 -19.40 2.99
CA LEU A 145 3.71 -19.86 1.72
C LEU A 145 4.03 -21.38 1.68
N VAL A 146 3.61 -22.15 2.68
CA VAL A 146 3.91 -23.59 2.82
C VAL A 146 2.66 -24.48 2.69
N TYR A 147 1.53 -23.94 2.20
CA TYR A 147 0.35 -24.71 1.82
C TYR A 147 0.05 -24.57 0.34
#